data_AF-A0A930EE51-F1
#
_entry.id   AF-A0A930EE51-F1
#
_cell.length_a   1.000
_cell.length_b   1.000
_cell.length_c   1.000
_cell.angle_alpha   90.00
_cell.angle_beta   90.00
_cell.angle_gamma   90.00
#
_symmetry.space_group_name_H-M   'P 1'
#
loop_
_entity.id
_entity.type
_entity.pdbx_description
1 polymer ?
#
loop_
_entity_poly.entity_id
_entity_poly.type
_entity_poly.pdbx_seq_one_letter_code
_entity_poly.pdbx_strand_id
1 'polypeptide(L)'
;MIKDITLGQYYPVESPIHRLEARTKVLGVFAYLVGLFLVNKLWGFAIAAVAVGIVIKLSRVPFSYMVRGLKAIVLIIAFTMVLNIFMMDGTILWQWKFLKITYEGLYRAAFMGIRLVLLIIGTSLLTFCTKPTELTDGIEKLLSPFSRLGLPAHEIALMMTIALRFIPVLMDEADKIMKAQQSRGADFESGNIIQRAKSMIPIIVPLFVSSFRIAGDLALAMEARCYRGGNGRTKLNETRFEKRDVVAALMLIIFLGVLVASRFLTI
;
A
#
# COMPACT_ATOMS: atom_id res chain seq x y z
N MET A 1 5.96 13.67 20.82
CA MET A 1 5.96 12.23 20.47
C MET A 1 5.33 11.91 19.11
N ILE A 2 4.56 12.82 18.49
CA ILE A 2 3.76 12.51 17.29
C ILE A 2 4.41 12.97 15.95
N LYS A 3 5.50 13.76 16.00
CA LYS A 3 6.12 14.38 14.82
C LYS A 3 6.89 13.42 13.89
N ASP A 4 7.15 12.18 14.32
CA ASP A 4 7.96 11.21 13.56
C ASP A 4 7.15 10.15 12.80
N ILE A 5 5.82 10.28 12.76
CA ILE A 5 5.01 9.43 11.89
C ILE A 5 5.17 9.96 10.47
N THR A 6 6.05 9.32 9.69
CA THR A 6 6.17 9.52 8.24
C THR A 6 4.84 9.12 7.59
N LEU A 7 3.90 10.06 7.53
CA LEU A 7 2.60 9.90 6.88
C LEU A 7 2.80 9.72 5.39
N GLY A 8 2.61 8.49 4.93
CA GLY A 8 3.02 8.08 3.60
C GLY A 8 4.53 7.87 3.55
N GLN A 9 4.95 6.62 3.32
CA GLN A 9 6.35 6.27 3.13
C GLN A 9 6.87 6.72 1.75
N TYR A 10 6.36 7.81 1.20
CA TYR A 10 6.81 8.30 -0.10
C TYR A 10 8.28 8.72 -0.01
N TYR A 11 9.10 8.17 -0.89
CA TYR A 11 10.52 8.51 -0.96
C TYR A 11 10.72 9.58 -2.03
N PRO A 12 11.05 10.84 -1.66
CA PRO A 12 11.09 11.93 -2.61
C PRO A 12 12.35 11.85 -3.47
N VAL A 13 12.29 11.08 -4.56
CA VAL A 13 13.36 10.98 -5.56
C VAL A 13 12.82 11.22 -6.96
N GLU A 14 13.58 12.00 -7.73
CA GLU A 14 13.37 12.16 -9.16
C GLU A 14 13.77 10.88 -9.90
N SER A 15 12.78 10.16 -10.42
CA SER A 15 13.00 8.93 -11.19
C SER A 15 11.95 8.77 -12.30
N PRO A 16 12.27 8.05 -13.40
CA PRO A 16 11.31 7.73 -14.45
C PRO A 16 10.03 7.07 -13.92
N ILE A 17 10.15 6.20 -12.91
CA ILE A 17 9.01 5.55 -12.28
C ILE A 17 8.19 6.55 -11.47
N HIS A 18 8.81 7.45 -10.72
CA HIS A 18 8.09 8.46 -9.95
C HIS A 18 7.25 9.39 -10.84
N ARG A 19 7.73 9.69 -12.06
CA ARG A 19 7.05 10.52 -13.05
C ARG A 19 5.88 9.84 -13.78
N LEU A 20 5.75 8.51 -13.69
CA LEU A 20 4.60 7.81 -14.27
C LEU A 20 3.31 8.19 -13.54
N GLU A 21 2.20 8.10 -14.26
CA GLU A 21 0.90 8.38 -13.68
C GLU A 21 0.52 7.33 -12.63
N ALA A 22 -0.13 7.77 -11.53
CA ALA A 22 -0.56 6.89 -10.46
C ALA A 22 -1.47 5.74 -10.94
N ARG A 23 -2.36 6.01 -11.92
CA ARG A 23 -3.20 4.98 -12.54
C ARG A 23 -2.38 3.83 -13.14
N THR A 24 -1.37 4.18 -13.93
CA THR A 24 -0.47 3.23 -14.58
C THR A 24 0.29 2.41 -13.54
N LYS A 25 0.74 3.03 -12.44
CA LYS A 25 1.42 2.33 -11.34
C LYS A 25 0.48 1.36 -10.60
N VAL A 26 -0.75 1.78 -10.29
CA VAL A 26 -1.75 0.96 -9.58
C VAL A 26 -2.15 -0.25 -10.42
N LEU A 27 -2.55 -0.02 -11.67
CA LEU A 27 -2.82 -1.11 -12.63
C LEU A 27 -1.58 -1.98 -12.83
N GLY A 28 -0.41 -1.33 -12.84
CA GLY A 28 0.92 -1.90 -12.85
C GLY A 28 1.11 -3.02 -11.84
N VAL A 29 0.98 -2.63 -10.59
CA VAL A 29 1.16 -3.48 -9.42
C VAL A 29 0.03 -4.51 -9.36
N PHE A 30 -1.21 -4.14 -9.64
CA PHE A 30 -2.32 -5.08 -9.66
C PHE A 30 -2.11 -6.21 -10.68
N ALA A 31 -1.72 -5.87 -11.91
CA ALA A 31 -1.37 -6.84 -12.93
C ALA A 31 -0.18 -7.72 -12.52
N TYR A 32 0.87 -7.12 -11.94
CA TYR A 32 2.01 -7.87 -11.41
C TYR A 32 1.60 -8.87 -10.33
N LEU A 33 0.72 -8.47 -9.40
CA LEU A 33 0.16 -9.33 -8.36
C LEU A 33 -0.57 -10.52 -8.98
N VAL A 34 -1.51 -10.25 -9.90
CA VAL A 34 -2.24 -11.31 -10.61
C VAL A 34 -1.26 -12.23 -11.36
N GLY A 35 -0.25 -11.67 -12.02
CA GLY A 35 0.81 -12.41 -12.70
C GLY A 35 1.54 -13.38 -11.78
N LEU A 36 1.94 -12.97 -10.58
CA LEU A 36 2.62 -13.83 -9.60
C LEU A 36 1.79 -15.03 -9.14
N PHE A 37 0.46 -14.90 -9.12
CA PHE A 37 -0.45 -16.00 -8.80
C PHE A 37 -0.64 -16.97 -9.96
N LEU A 38 -0.50 -16.49 -11.21
CA LEU A 38 -0.59 -17.33 -12.41
C LEU A 38 0.67 -18.15 -12.68
N VAL A 39 1.81 -17.76 -12.09
CA VAL A 39 3.09 -18.47 -12.23
C VAL A 39 3.07 -19.82 -11.51
N ASN A 40 3.35 -20.88 -12.26
CA ASN A 40 3.42 -22.27 -11.78
C ASN A 40 4.84 -22.88 -11.82
N LYS A 41 5.84 -22.15 -12.34
CA LYS A 41 7.21 -22.63 -12.51
C LYS A 41 8.22 -21.64 -11.91
N LEU A 42 9.38 -22.15 -11.45
CA LEU A 42 10.44 -21.31 -10.88
C LEU A 42 10.94 -20.25 -11.86
N TRP A 43 11.03 -20.60 -13.16
CA TRP A 43 11.42 -19.67 -14.22
C TRP A 43 10.51 -18.43 -14.29
N GLY A 44 9.20 -18.58 -14.07
CA GLY A 44 8.28 -17.44 -14.05
C GLY A 44 8.55 -16.48 -12.90
N PHE A 45 9.00 -16.98 -11.74
CA PHE A 45 9.44 -16.12 -10.65
C PHE A 45 10.76 -15.44 -10.93
N ALA A 46 11.69 -16.08 -11.65
CA ALA A 46 12.92 -15.43 -12.08
C ALA A 46 12.63 -14.24 -13.01
N ILE A 47 11.70 -14.41 -13.96
CA ILE A 47 11.24 -13.33 -14.86
C ILE A 47 10.60 -12.19 -14.04
N ALA A 48 9.72 -12.53 -13.10
CA ALA A 48 9.10 -11.53 -12.21
C ALA A 48 10.14 -10.79 -11.33
N ALA A 49 11.14 -11.51 -10.82
CA ALA A 49 12.22 -10.94 -10.03
C ALA A 49 13.08 -9.98 -10.85
N VAL A 50 13.41 -10.32 -12.10
CA VAL A 50 14.14 -9.43 -13.02
C VAL A 50 13.32 -8.20 -13.33
N ALA A 51 12.03 -8.34 -13.65
CA ALA A 51 11.15 -7.22 -13.93
C ALA A 51 11.07 -6.24 -12.76
N VAL A 52 10.84 -6.74 -11.54
CA VAL A 52 10.86 -5.90 -10.33
C VAL A 52 12.25 -5.31 -10.08
N GLY A 53 13.33 -6.06 -10.26
CA GLY A 53 14.70 -5.56 -10.14
C GLY A 53 14.99 -4.38 -11.08
N ILE A 54 14.49 -4.43 -12.32
CA ILE A 54 14.58 -3.32 -13.28
C ILE A 54 13.79 -2.11 -12.77
N VAL A 55 12.56 -2.31 -12.29
CA VAL A 55 11.73 -1.22 -11.73
C VAL A 55 12.38 -0.60 -10.50
N ILE A 56 13.00 -1.39 -9.62
CA ILE A 56 13.75 -0.89 -8.45
C ILE A 56 14.94 -0.02 -8.90
N LYS A 57 15.71 -0.49 -9.88
CA LYS A 57 16.84 0.27 -10.41
C LYS A 57 16.39 1.58 -11.05
N LEU A 58 15.28 1.56 -11.78
CA LEU A 58 14.68 2.75 -12.38
C LEU A 58 13.99 3.67 -11.36
N SER A 59 13.49 3.13 -10.24
CA SER A 59 12.88 3.91 -9.17
C SER A 59 13.93 4.70 -8.37
N ARG A 60 15.19 4.26 -8.39
CA ARG A 60 16.28 4.81 -7.55
C ARG A 60 15.95 4.77 -6.06
N VAL A 61 15.01 3.91 -5.65
CA VAL A 61 14.69 3.70 -4.24
C VAL A 61 15.76 2.78 -3.65
N PRO A 62 16.41 3.16 -2.54
CA PRO A 62 17.41 2.33 -1.90
C PRO A 62 16.83 0.98 -1.45
N PHE A 63 17.50 -0.10 -1.82
CA PHE A 63 17.05 -1.48 -1.54
C PHE A 63 16.85 -1.74 -0.03
N SER A 64 17.59 -1.04 0.85
CA SER A 64 17.43 -1.17 2.30
C SER A 64 16.01 -0.86 2.77
N TYR A 65 15.29 0.05 2.11
CA TYR A 65 13.92 0.39 2.48
C TYR A 65 12.94 -0.73 2.13
N MET A 66 13.18 -1.45 1.04
CA MET A 66 12.38 -2.63 0.66
C MET A 66 12.60 -3.78 1.65
N VAL A 67 13.85 -3.99 2.08
CA VAL A 67 14.19 -5.03 3.07
C VAL A 67 13.57 -4.75 4.44
N ARG A 68 13.37 -3.48 4.82
CA ARG A 68 12.62 -3.15 6.05
C ARG A 68 11.18 -3.65 5.99
N GLY A 69 10.53 -3.54 4.83
CA GLY A 69 9.19 -4.08 4.60
C GLY A 69 9.14 -5.61 4.75
N LEU A 70 10.17 -6.30 4.25
CA LEU A 70 10.31 -7.74 4.48
C LEU A 70 10.46 -8.07 5.97
N LYS A 71 11.30 -7.34 6.71
CA LYS A 71 11.62 -7.66 8.11
C LYS A 71 10.38 -7.82 8.99
N ALA A 72 9.34 -7.02 8.77
CA ALA A 72 8.09 -7.12 9.52
C ALA A 72 7.32 -8.43 9.26
N ILE A 73 7.48 -9.02 8.07
CA ILE A 73 6.72 -10.19 7.59
C ILE A 73 7.60 -11.46 7.56
N VAL A 74 8.92 -11.36 7.80
CA VAL A 74 9.85 -12.51 7.83
C VAL A 74 9.33 -13.63 8.73
N LEU A 75 8.74 -13.30 9.89
CA LEU A 75 8.16 -14.31 10.79
C LEU A 75 7.05 -15.12 10.10
N ILE A 76 6.17 -14.44 9.36
CA ILE A 76 5.06 -15.08 8.62
C ILE A 76 5.62 -15.92 7.46
N ILE A 77 6.64 -15.42 6.74
CA ILE A 77 7.28 -16.17 5.65
C ILE A 77 7.95 -17.43 6.20
N ALA A 78 8.73 -17.32 7.29
CA ALA A 78 9.38 -18.45 7.93
C ALA A 78 8.36 -19.47 8.44
N PHE A 79 7.30 -19.00 9.10
CA PHE A 79 6.22 -19.86 9.58
C PHE A 79 5.53 -20.61 8.43
N THR A 80 5.17 -19.91 7.36
CA THR A 80 4.53 -20.54 6.19
C THR A 80 5.45 -21.52 5.47
N MET A 81 6.75 -21.23 5.35
CA MET A 81 7.74 -22.17 4.81
C MET A 81 7.84 -23.44 5.67
N VAL A 82 7.97 -23.29 6.99
CA VAL A 82 8.04 -24.42 7.94
C VAL A 82 6.79 -25.29 7.83
N LEU A 83 5.60 -24.68 7.81
CA LEU A 83 4.35 -25.43 7.61
C LEU A 83 4.32 -26.17 6.28
N ASN A 84 4.73 -25.52 5.18
CA ASN A 84 4.73 -26.19 3.87
C ASN A 84 5.74 -27.36 3.80
N ILE A 85 6.88 -27.27 4.49
CA ILE A 85 7.88 -28.36 4.52
C ILE A 85 7.34 -29.59 5.27
N PHE A 86 6.69 -29.39 6.42
CA PHE A 86 6.32 -30.49 7.32
C PHE A 86 4.90 -31.02 7.12
N MET A 87 4.01 -30.23 6.51
CA MET A 87 2.57 -30.52 6.43
C MET A 87 2.12 -30.92 5.02
N MET A 88 3.04 -30.95 4.05
CA MET A 88 2.78 -31.49 2.71
C MET A 88 3.18 -32.96 2.62
N ASP A 89 2.22 -33.79 2.23
CA ASP A 89 2.46 -35.19 1.89
C ASP A 89 3.07 -35.31 0.49
N GLY A 90 3.95 -36.29 0.31
CA GLY A 90 4.71 -36.48 -0.93
C GLY A 90 5.85 -37.47 -0.79
N THR A 91 6.85 -37.36 -1.68
CA THR A 91 8.05 -38.19 -1.68
C THR A 91 8.96 -37.82 -0.50
N ILE A 92 9.15 -38.77 0.41
CA ILE A 92 9.85 -38.56 1.67
C ILE A 92 11.37 -38.55 1.41
N LEU A 93 12.01 -37.40 1.65
CA LEU A 93 13.48 -37.27 1.64
C LEU A 93 14.07 -37.66 2.99
N TRP A 94 13.40 -37.24 4.07
CA TRP A 94 13.82 -37.52 5.43
C TRP A 94 12.61 -37.56 6.36
N GLN A 95 12.60 -38.52 7.27
CA GLN A 95 11.53 -38.67 8.26
C GLN A 95 12.13 -38.84 9.65
N TRP A 96 11.62 -38.06 10.60
CA TRP A 96 11.87 -38.24 12.02
C TRP A 96 10.57 -38.18 12.81
N LYS A 97 10.14 -39.34 13.35
CA LYS A 97 8.85 -39.54 14.03
C LYS A 97 7.65 -38.96 13.25
N PHE A 98 7.12 -37.80 13.66
CA PHE A 98 5.97 -37.13 13.03
C PHE A 98 6.38 -36.09 11.97
N LEU A 99 7.65 -35.67 11.96
CA LEU A 99 8.17 -34.67 11.04
C LEU A 99 8.70 -35.38 9.80
N LYS A 100 7.99 -35.21 8.69
CA LYS A 100 8.42 -35.68 7.36
C LYS A 100 8.82 -34.47 6.54
N ILE A 101 10.00 -34.53 5.93
CA ILE A 101 10.43 -33.56 4.93
C ILE A 101 10.19 -34.22 3.57
N THR A 102 9.28 -33.64 2.81
CA THR A 102 8.93 -34.11 1.45
C THR A 102 9.54 -33.19 0.39
N TYR A 103 9.83 -33.74 -0.78
CA TYR A 103 10.33 -32.93 -1.90
C TYR A 103 9.30 -31.87 -2.32
N GLU A 104 8.03 -32.27 -2.35
CA GLU A 104 6.88 -31.43 -2.68
C GLU A 104 6.71 -30.33 -1.63
N GLY A 105 6.89 -30.64 -0.35
CA GLY A 105 6.86 -29.66 0.74
C GLY A 105 7.98 -28.64 0.64
N LEU A 106 9.20 -29.07 0.33
CA LEU A 106 10.34 -28.17 0.11
C LEU A 106 10.13 -27.28 -1.13
N TYR A 107 9.67 -27.88 -2.24
CA TYR A 107 9.35 -27.16 -3.46
C TYR A 107 8.25 -26.12 -3.22
N ARG A 108 7.16 -26.48 -2.53
CA ARG A 108 6.07 -25.57 -2.20
C ARG A 108 6.48 -24.46 -1.23
N ALA A 109 7.31 -24.78 -0.24
CA ALA A 109 7.85 -23.79 0.67
C ALA A 109 8.71 -22.76 -0.07
N ALA A 110 9.59 -23.21 -0.98
CA ALA A 110 10.38 -22.32 -1.82
C ALA A 110 9.50 -21.46 -2.74
N PHE A 111 8.50 -22.08 -3.39
CA PHE A 111 7.53 -21.38 -4.24
C PHE A 111 6.78 -20.28 -3.51
N MET A 112 6.20 -20.63 -2.36
CA MET A 112 5.40 -19.69 -1.57
C MET A 112 6.27 -18.60 -0.98
N GLY A 113 7.47 -18.97 -0.53
CA GLY A 113 8.48 -18.03 -0.02
C GLY A 113 8.88 -16.98 -1.04
N ILE A 114 9.32 -17.41 -2.22
CA ILE A 114 9.70 -16.51 -3.32
C ILE A 114 8.50 -15.65 -3.72
N ARG A 115 7.30 -16.24 -3.84
CA ARG A 115 6.08 -15.50 -4.17
C ARG A 115 5.79 -14.39 -3.16
N LEU A 116 5.84 -14.69 -1.86
CA LEU A 116 5.58 -13.70 -0.80
C LEU A 116 6.62 -12.57 -0.82
N VAL A 117 7.90 -12.91 -0.97
CA VAL A 117 8.99 -11.92 -1.09
C VAL A 117 8.74 -11.00 -2.28
N LEU A 118 8.48 -11.55 -3.46
CA LEU A 118 8.24 -10.80 -4.69
C LEU A 118 6.96 -9.95 -4.63
N LEU A 119 5.92 -10.46 -3.95
CA LEU A 119 4.68 -9.73 -3.70
C LEU A 119 4.94 -8.49 -2.85
N ILE A 120 5.63 -8.66 -1.72
CA ILE A 120 5.91 -7.56 -0.77
C ILE A 120 6.80 -6.50 -1.43
N ILE A 121 7.86 -6.92 -2.13
CA ILE A 121 8.75 -5.97 -2.82
C ILE A 121 7.97 -5.20 -3.89
N GLY A 122 7.18 -5.89 -4.72
CA GLY A 122 6.38 -5.28 -5.77
C GLY A 122 5.35 -4.26 -5.26
N THR A 123 4.65 -4.56 -4.15
CA THR A 123 3.67 -3.62 -3.56
C THR A 123 4.34 -2.47 -2.83
N SER A 124 5.48 -2.72 -2.17
CA SER A 124 6.22 -1.67 -1.47
C SER A 124 6.68 -0.56 -2.43
N LEU A 125 7.04 -0.90 -3.67
CA LEU A 125 7.39 0.07 -4.71
C LEU A 125 6.28 1.10 -4.95
N LEU A 126 5.00 0.67 -4.98
CA LEU A 126 3.87 1.59 -5.15
C LEU A 126 3.84 2.64 -4.06
N THR A 127 4.03 2.19 -2.82
CA THR A 127 3.99 3.00 -1.60
C THR A 127 5.16 3.99 -1.55
N PHE A 128 6.36 3.55 -1.94
CA PHE A 128 7.54 4.42 -1.97
C PHE A 128 7.52 5.41 -3.15
N CYS A 129 6.97 5.02 -4.30
CA CYS A 129 7.08 5.82 -5.54
C CYS A 129 5.85 6.68 -5.88
N THR A 130 4.80 6.66 -5.06
CA THR A 130 3.53 7.37 -5.32
C THR A 130 3.09 8.14 -4.08
N LYS A 131 2.77 9.43 -4.24
CA LYS A 131 2.25 10.21 -3.12
C LYS A 131 0.82 9.77 -2.79
N PRO A 132 0.40 9.81 -1.51
CA PRO A 132 -0.96 9.45 -1.12
C PRO A 132 -2.06 10.24 -1.87
N THR A 133 -1.84 11.54 -2.11
CA THR A 133 -2.79 12.38 -2.87
C THR A 133 -2.87 11.98 -4.34
N GLU A 134 -1.72 11.71 -4.98
CA GLU A 134 -1.66 11.23 -6.37
C GLU A 134 -2.32 9.85 -6.50
N LEU A 135 -2.20 9.00 -5.46
CA LEU A 135 -2.85 7.71 -5.39
C LEU A 135 -4.37 7.85 -5.32
N THR A 136 -4.89 8.79 -4.51
CA THR A 136 -6.33 9.11 -4.45
C THR A 136 -6.86 9.56 -5.81
N ASP A 137 -6.16 10.49 -6.49
CA ASP A 137 -6.54 10.94 -7.84
C ASP A 137 -6.50 9.80 -8.86
N GLY A 138 -5.51 8.90 -8.74
CA GLY A 138 -5.40 7.71 -9.57
C GLY A 138 -6.57 6.76 -9.38
N ILE A 139 -6.94 6.46 -8.14
CA ILE A 139 -8.09 5.61 -7.79
C ILE A 139 -9.39 6.24 -8.28
N GLU A 140 -9.58 7.54 -8.09
CA GLU A 140 -10.77 8.27 -8.59
C GLU A 140 -10.99 8.00 -10.09
N LYS A 141 -9.93 8.17 -10.89
CA LYS A 141 -10.02 7.98 -12.34
C LYS A 141 -10.15 6.52 -12.77
N LEU A 142 -9.71 5.57 -11.94
CA LEU A 142 -9.98 4.13 -12.16
C LEU A 142 -11.43 3.77 -11.81
N LEU A 143 -12.03 4.47 -10.84
CA LEU A 143 -13.42 4.28 -10.43
C LEU A 143 -14.42 5.11 -11.24
N SER A 144 -13.99 6.17 -11.91
CA SER A 144 -14.87 7.03 -12.71
C SER A 144 -15.71 6.32 -13.78
N PRO A 145 -15.26 5.27 -14.51
CA PRO A 145 -16.15 4.54 -15.42
C PRO A 145 -17.29 3.81 -14.69
N PHE A 146 -17.10 3.42 -13.43
CA PHE A 146 -18.12 2.80 -12.59
C PHE A 146 -19.14 3.81 -12.03
N SER A 147 -18.95 5.12 -12.26
CA SER A 147 -19.96 6.13 -11.90
C SER A 147 -21.31 5.91 -12.57
N ARG A 148 -21.32 5.32 -13.77
CA ARG A 148 -22.55 4.95 -14.49
C ARG A 148 -23.37 3.87 -13.77
N LEU A 149 -22.73 3.11 -12.88
CA LEU A 149 -23.36 2.07 -12.05
C LEU A 149 -23.77 2.62 -10.67
N GLY A 150 -23.77 3.94 -10.49
CA GLY A 150 -24.15 4.61 -9.24
C GLY A 150 -23.01 4.80 -8.24
N LEU A 151 -21.76 4.57 -8.63
CA LEU A 151 -20.60 4.71 -7.74
C LEU A 151 -20.09 6.17 -7.68
N PRO A 152 -20.16 6.87 -6.53
CA PRO A 152 -19.81 8.30 -6.43
C PRO A 152 -18.28 8.50 -6.31
N ALA A 153 -17.56 8.27 -7.42
CA ALA A 153 -16.10 8.27 -7.45
C ALA A 153 -15.49 9.62 -7.04
N HIS A 154 -16.09 10.74 -7.48
CA HIS A 154 -15.62 12.09 -7.17
C HIS A 154 -15.77 12.42 -5.68
N GLU A 155 -16.91 12.07 -5.08
CA GLU A 155 -17.18 12.28 -3.66
C GLU A 155 -16.23 11.46 -2.79
N ILE A 156 -15.95 10.20 -3.18
CA ILE A 156 -14.97 9.35 -2.49
C ILE A 156 -13.58 10.00 -2.54
N ALA A 157 -13.16 10.49 -3.71
CA ALA A 157 -11.87 11.16 -3.86
C ALA A 157 -11.77 12.45 -3.05
N LEU A 158 -12.85 13.23 -3.01
CA LEU A 158 -12.96 14.43 -2.18
C LEU A 158 -12.80 14.08 -0.69
N MET A 159 -13.56 13.11 -0.19
CA MET A 159 -13.50 12.67 1.22
C MET A 159 -12.10 12.19 1.59
N MET A 160 -11.47 11.39 0.72
CA MET A 160 -10.10 10.90 0.94
C MET A 160 -9.07 12.04 0.90
N THR A 161 -9.19 12.99 -0.01
CA THR A 161 -8.27 14.14 -0.11
C THR A 161 -8.39 15.06 1.11
N ILE A 162 -9.63 15.29 1.57
CA ILE A 162 -9.91 16.00 2.82
C ILE A 162 -9.27 15.25 3.98
N ALA A 163 -9.53 13.96 4.13
CA ALA A 163 -8.97 13.14 5.20
C ALA A 163 -7.43 13.21 5.23
N LEU A 164 -6.76 12.97 4.10
CA LEU A 164 -5.29 13.05 3.99
C LEU A 164 -4.74 14.41 4.41
N ARG A 165 -5.44 15.51 4.09
CA ARG A 165 -5.04 16.87 4.48
C ARG A 165 -5.28 17.14 5.96
N PHE A 166 -6.34 16.59 6.54
CA PHE A 166 -6.68 16.82 7.96
C PHE A 166 -5.92 15.90 8.91
N ILE A 167 -5.37 14.77 8.47
CA ILE A 167 -4.57 13.89 9.34
C ILE A 167 -3.43 14.66 10.05
N PRO A 168 -2.55 15.42 9.37
CA PRO A 168 -1.52 16.21 10.06
C PRO A 168 -2.10 17.22 11.06
N VAL A 169 -3.19 17.91 10.69
CA VAL A 169 -3.84 18.92 11.54
C VAL A 169 -4.41 18.28 12.81
N LEU A 170 -5.08 17.14 12.69
CA LEU A 170 -5.63 16.40 13.82
C LEU A 170 -4.54 15.83 14.72
N MET A 171 -3.40 15.43 14.16
CA MET A 171 -2.24 14.96 14.92
C MET A 171 -1.60 16.09 15.72
N ASP A 172 -1.45 17.27 15.12
CA ASP A 172 -0.96 18.46 15.82
C ASP A 172 -1.93 18.90 16.94
N GLU A 173 -3.23 18.83 16.68
CA GLU A 173 -4.26 19.14 17.68
C GLU A 173 -4.24 18.13 18.84
N ALA A 174 -4.12 16.83 18.54
CA ALA A 174 -3.96 15.79 19.54
C ALA A 174 -2.72 16.00 20.41
N ASP A 175 -1.57 16.38 19.82
CA ASP A 175 -0.33 16.67 20.56
C ASP A 175 -0.50 17.88 21.48
N LYS A 176 -1.20 18.94 21.04
CA LYS A 176 -1.53 20.11 21.88
C LYS A 176 -2.44 19.73 23.05
N ILE A 177 -3.51 18.99 22.79
CA ILE A 177 -4.45 18.55 23.83
C ILE A 177 -3.73 17.67 24.85
N MET A 178 -2.92 16.72 24.38
CA MET A 178 -2.14 15.83 25.24
C MET A 178 -1.21 16.61 26.16
N LYS A 179 -0.42 17.56 25.63
CA LYS A 179 0.45 18.42 26.45
C LYS A 179 -0.31 19.31 27.44
N ALA A 180 -1.48 19.82 27.05
CA ALA A 180 -2.32 20.62 27.93
C ALA A 180 -2.86 19.79 29.10
N GLN A 181 -3.28 18.54 28.84
CA GLN A 181 -3.75 17.64 29.90
C GLN A 181 -2.61 17.15 30.79
N GLN A 182 -1.43 16.86 30.24
CA GLN A 182 -0.22 16.55 31.03
C GLN A 182 0.14 17.70 31.97
N SER A 183 0.04 18.95 31.50
CA SER A 183 0.28 20.14 32.33
C SER A 183 -0.77 20.32 33.45
N ARG A 184 -1.95 19.71 33.30
CA ARG A 184 -3.01 19.67 34.32
C ARG A 184 -2.91 18.45 35.24
N GLY A 185 -1.80 17.70 35.17
CA GLY A 185 -1.54 16.54 36.01
C GLY A 185 -2.15 15.23 35.52
N ALA A 186 -2.63 15.17 34.27
CA ALA A 186 -3.08 13.91 33.70
C ALA A 186 -1.87 13.02 33.35
N ASP A 187 -1.88 11.79 33.86
CA ASP A 187 -0.89 10.77 33.56
C ASP A 187 -1.47 9.75 32.56
N PHE A 188 -0.75 9.57 31.45
CA PHE A 188 -1.14 8.69 30.34
C PHE A 188 -0.29 7.41 30.28
N GLU A 189 0.80 7.35 31.03
CA GLU A 189 1.78 6.27 30.95
C GLU A 189 1.75 5.35 32.16
N SER A 190 1.30 5.80 33.33
CA SER A 190 1.20 4.93 34.51
C SER A 190 -0.10 4.12 34.57
N GLY A 191 -0.09 3.05 35.37
CA GLY A 191 -1.27 2.23 35.68
C GLY A 191 -1.54 1.05 34.74
N ASN A 192 -2.63 0.34 35.04
CA ASN A 192 -3.08 -0.83 34.27
C ASN A 192 -3.70 -0.44 32.92
N ILE A 193 -3.80 -1.37 31.97
CA ILE A 193 -4.35 -1.13 30.61
C ILE A 193 -5.70 -0.41 30.65
N ILE A 194 -6.58 -0.78 31.59
CA ILE A 194 -7.91 -0.16 31.77
C ILE A 194 -7.79 1.30 32.26
N GLN A 195 -6.85 1.57 33.18
CA GLN A 195 -6.62 2.93 33.68
C GLN A 195 -6.05 3.82 32.57
N ARG A 196 -5.11 3.31 31.77
CA ARG A 196 -4.58 4.00 30.59
C ARG A 196 -5.66 4.26 29.53
N ALA A 197 -6.56 3.31 29.32
CA ALA A 197 -7.69 3.53 28.40
C ALA A 197 -8.63 4.65 28.89
N LYS A 198 -8.93 4.68 30.19
CA LYS A 198 -9.74 5.76 30.80
C LYS A 198 -9.03 7.10 30.76
N SER A 199 -7.71 7.14 30.96
CA SER A 199 -6.95 8.40 30.90
C SER A 199 -6.89 9.00 29.50
N MET A 200 -7.24 8.28 28.43
CA MET A 200 -7.35 8.83 27.08
C MET A 200 -8.64 9.65 26.84
N ILE A 201 -9.67 9.52 27.67
CA ILE A 201 -10.97 10.21 27.49
C ILE A 201 -10.80 11.74 27.39
N PRO A 202 -10.01 12.42 28.25
CA PRO A 202 -9.76 13.86 28.18
C PRO A 202 -9.01 14.33 26.91
N ILE A 203 -8.44 13.42 26.12
CA ILE A 203 -7.86 13.71 24.81
C ILE A 203 -8.90 13.50 23.71
N ILE A 204 -9.57 12.36 23.74
CA ILE A 204 -10.51 11.93 22.70
C ILE A 204 -11.70 12.89 22.60
N VAL A 205 -12.34 13.24 23.72
CA VAL A 205 -13.54 14.07 23.71
C VAL A 205 -13.27 15.47 23.11
N PRO A 206 -12.24 16.23 23.55
CA PRO A 206 -11.92 17.51 22.92
C PRO A 206 -11.51 17.38 21.45
N LEU A 207 -10.78 16.32 21.08
CA LEU A 207 -10.40 16.09 19.68
C LEU A 207 -11.62 15.86 18.78
N PHE A 208 -12.64 15.12 19.26
CA PHE A 208 -13.90 14.95 18.54
C PHE A 208 -14.64 16.28 18.35
N VAL A 209 -14.77 17.08 19.41
CA VAL A 209 -15.42 18.39 19.34
C VAL A 209 -14.68 19.32 18.36
N SER A 210 -13.34 19.32 18.39
CA SER A 210 -12.51 20.07 17.45
C SER A 210 -12.71 19.60 16.01
N SER A 211 -12.75 18.28 15.79
CA SER A 211 -12.98 17.69 14.47
C SER A 211 -14.34 18.08 13.88
N PHE A 212 -15.41 18.10 14.68
CA PHE A 212 -16.74 18.55 14.25
C PHE A 212 -16.76 20.03 13.88
N ARG A 213 -16.08 20.88 14.67
CA ARG A 213 -15.92 22.30 14.35
C ARG A 213 -15.22 22.49 13.02
N ILE A 214 -14.08 21.83 12.82
CA ILE A 214 -13.31 21.85 11.58
C ILE A 214 -14.17 21.42 10.39
N ALA A 215 -14.96 20.36 10.54
CA ALA A 215 -15.86 19.89 9.49
C ALA A 215 -16.95 20.94 9.15
N GLY A 216 -17.54 21.58 10.16
CA GLY A 216 -18.53 22.65 9.97
C GLY A 216 -17.93 23.88 9.28
N ASP A 217 -16.76 24.34 9.73
CA ASP A 217 -16.06 25.48 9.14
C ASP A 217 -15.64 25.20 7.70
N LEU A 218 -15.17 23.99 7.41
CA LEU A 218 -14.83 23.55 6.06
C LEU A 218 -16.07 23.53 5.15
N ALA A 219 -17.17 22.97 5.62
CA ALA A 219 -18.41 22.90 4.85
C ALA A 219 -18.93 24.31 4.51
N LEU A 220 -18.99 25.21 5.51
CA LEU A 220 -19.40 26.59 5.31
C LEU A 220 -18.47 27.33 4.33
N ALA A 221 -17.16 27.14 4.45
CA ALA A 221 -16.20 27.73 3.53
C ALA A 221 -16.31 27.17 2.10
N MET A 222 -16.66 25.90 1.95
CA MET A 222 -16.91 25.27 0.66
C MET A 222 -18.18 25.83 0.01
N GLU A 223 -19.26 25.97 0.77
CA GLU A 223 -20.52 26.58 0.30
C GLU A 223 -20.34 28.05 -0.08
N ALA A 224 -19.61 28.83 0.72
CA ALA A 224 -19.27 30.23 0.43
C ALA A 224 -18.44 30.38 -0.86
N ARG A 225 -17.67 29.36 -1.23
CA ARG A 225 -16.96 29.25 -2.52
C ARG A 225 -17.78 28.58 -3.62
N CYS A 226 -19.10 28.49 -3.44
CA CYS A 226 -20.05 27.90 -4.36
C CYS A 226 -19.77 26.44 -4.74
N TYR A 227 -19.23 25.64 -3.81
CA TYR A 227 -19.03 24.21 -4.04
C TYR A 227 -20.38 23.48 -4.04
N ARG A 228 -20.79 22.91 -5.19
CA ARG A 228 -22.08 22.23 -5.42
C ARG A 228 -21.96 20.74 -5.82
N GLY A 229 -20.84 20.08 -5.53
CA GLY A 229 -20.60 18.68 -5.93
C GLY A 229 -19.90 18.53 -7.30
N GLY A 230 -19.75 17.28 -7.78
CA GLY A 230 -18.82 16.93 -8.87
C GLY A 230 -19.23 17.25 -10.31
N ASN A 231 -20.53 17.43 -10.61
CA ASN A 231 -21.00 17.59 -11.98
C ASN A 231 -20.61 18.95 -12.59
N GLY A 232 -19.99 18.92 -13.78
CA GLY A 232 -19.62 20.13 -14.53
C GLY A 232 -18.39 20.88 -14.01
N ARG A 233 -17.60 20.28 -13.11
CA ARG A 233 -16.38 20.90 -12.57
C ARG A 233 -15.17 20.68 -13.47
N THR A 234 -14.30 21.69 -13.56
CA THR A 234 -12.96 21.57 -14.12
C THR A 234 -11.95 21.22 -13.03
N LYS A 235 -10.88 20.52 -13.40
CA LYS A 235 -9.79 20.16 -12.48
C LYS A 235 -8.59 21.09 -12.70
N LEU A 236 -8.04 21.63 -11.62
CA LEU A 236 -6.83 22.46 -11.68
C LEU A 236 -5.60 21.62 -12.02
N ASN A 237 -5.45 20.47 -11.35
CA ASN A 237 -4.36 19.52 -11.59
C ASN A 237 -4.89 18.32 -12.38
N GLU A 238 -4.89 18.44 -13.71
CA GLU A 238 -5.22 17.32 -14.58
C GLU A 238 -3.99 16.42 -14.79
N THR A 239 -4.01 15.20 -14.25
CA THR A 239 -3.01 14.21 -14.65
C THR A 239 -3.30 13.74 -16.08
N ARG A 240 -2.36 13.99 -16.99
CA ARG A 240 -2.46 13.60 -18.41
C ARG A 240 -1.69 12.30 -18.63
N PHE A 241 -2.25 11.44 -19.48
CA PHE A 241 -1.59 10.22 -19.89
C PHE A 241 -0.47 10.59 -20.88
N GLU A 242 0.79 10.43 -20.49
CA GLU A 242 1.92 10.78 -21.34
C GLU A 242 2.38 9.60 -22.19
N LYS A 243 3.23 9.86 -23.20
CA LYS A 243 3.86 8.80 -24.01
C LYS A 243 4.60 7.76 -23.14
N ARG A 244 5.12 8.19 -21.98
CA ARG A 244 5.78 7.32 -21.00
C ARG A 244 4.84 6.29 -20.39
N ASP A 245 3.59 6.69 -20.12
CA ASP A 245 2.56 5.79 -19.59
C ASP A 245 2.15 4.76 -20.63
N VAL A 246 2.08 5.15 -21.91
CA VAL A 246 1.83 4.20 -23.01
C VAL A 246 2.94 3.16 -23.12
N VAL A 247 4.21 3.60 -23.06
CA VAL A 247 5.36 2.68 -23.07
C VAL A 247 5.35 1.76 -21.85
N ALA A 248 5.04 2.27 -20.66
CA ALA A 248 4.93 1.47 -19.44
C ALA A 248 3.78 0.44 -19.54
N ALA A 249 2.63 0.83 -20.07
CA ALA A 249 1.50 -0.06 -20.29
C ALA A 249 1.83 -1.17 -21.31
N LEU A 250 2.50 -0.83 -22.42
CA LEU A 250 2.96 -1.81 -23.40
C LEU A 250 3.96 -2.80 -22.80
N MET A 251 4.96 -2.31 -22.05
CA MET A 251 5.91 -3.18 -21.35
C MET A 251 5.22 -4.11 -20.35
N LEU A 252 4.17 -3.64 -19.68
CA LEU A 252 3.39 -4.46 -18.77
C LEU A 252 2.58 -5.56 -19.48
N ILE A 253 1.97 -5.23 -20.62
CA ILE A 253 1.25 -6.22 -21.44
C ILE A 253 2.23 -7.30 -21.93
N ILE A 254 3.41 -6.89 -22.41
CA ILE A 254 4.47 -7.83 -22.82
C ILE A 254 4.89 -8.69 -21.63
N PHE A 255 5.13 -8.10 -20.47
CA PHE A 255 5.50 -8.83 -19.25
C PHE A 255 4.44 -9.88 -18.86
N LEU A 256 3.16 -9.51 -18.86
CA LEU A 256 2.07 -10.45 -18.59
C LEU A 256 2.01 -11.55 -19.65
N GLY A 257 2.16 -11.20 -20.93
CA GLY A 257 2.19 -12.15 -22.03
C GLY A 257 3.32 -13.17 -21.86
N VAL A 258 4.52 -12.72 -21.47
CA VAL A 258 5.67 -13.58 -21.19
C VAL A 258 5.41 -14.46 -19.96
N LEU A 259 4.82 -13.94 -18.88
CA LEU A 259 4.48 -14.75 -17.71
C LEU A 259 3.46 -15.84 -18.05
N VAL A 260 2.42 -15.51 -18.81
CA VAL A 260 1.41 -16.48 -19.26
C VAL A 260 2.06 -17.48 -20.22
N ALA A 261 2.89 -17.05 -21.16
CA ALA A 261 3.62 -17.94 -22.05
C ALA A 261 4.56 -18.89 -21.28
N SER A 262 5.22 -18.41 -20.21
CA SER A 262 6.09 -19.23 -19.35
C SER A 262 5.34 -20.37 -18.64
N ARG A 263 4.02 -20.25 -18.50
CA ARG A 263 3.17 -21.34 -18.00
C ARG A 263 3.04 -22.45 -19.03
N PHE A 264 2.94 -22.11 -20.32
CA PHE A 264 2.77 -23.05 -21.42
C PHE A 264 4.10 -23.60 -21.98
N LEU A 265 5.18 -22.81 -21.92
CA LEU A 265 6.50 -23.23 -22.36
C LEU A 265 7.08 -24.26 -21.38
N THR A 266 7.12 -25.49 -21.84
CA THR A 266 7.78 -26.65 -21.21
C THR A 266 9.26 -26.62 -21.53
N ILE A 267 9.98 -25.65 -20.96
CA ILE A 267 11.44 -25.72 -20.83
C ILE A 267 11.76 -26.00 -19.37
#